data_AF-A0A521F797-F1
#
_entry.id   AF-A0A521F797-F1
#
_cell.length_a   1.000
_cell.length_b   1.000
_cell.length_c   1.000
_cell.angle_alpha   90.00
_cell.angle_beta   90.00
_cell.angle_gamma   90.00
#
_symmetry.space_group_name_H-M   'P 1'
#
loop_
_entity.id
_entity.type
_entity.pdbx_description
1 polymer ?
#
loop_
_entity_poly.entity_id
_entity_poly.type
_entity_poly.pdbx_seq_one_letter_code
_entity_poly.pdbx_strand_id
1 'polypeptide(L)'
;MYGKNVLNASYQPRAILGTYQKLAYLRQDSLVILGPQQKTETFLYNKVRNEQIPSPLSAGTINKAIANYQTAYDLFKNGGMH
;
A
#
# COMPACT_ATOMS: atom_id res chain seq x y z
N MET A 1 9.30 -11.18 5.38
CA MET A 1 10.12 -10.70 4.24
C MET A 1 9.32 -9.73 3.39
N TYR A 2 9.77 -8.48 3.27
CA TYR A 2 9.04 -7.39 2.58
C TYR A 2 9.26 -7.40 1.07
N GLY A 3 10.43 -7.87 0.63
CA GLY A 3 10.69 -8.25 -0.75
C GLY A 3 9.98 -9.57 -1.07
N LYS A 4 9.22 -9.60 -2.16
CA LYS A 4 8.73 -10.84 -2.77
C LYS A 4 9.45 -11.04 -4.09
N ASN A 5 9.83 -12.27 -4.40
CA ASN A 5 10.41 -12.60 -5.70
C ASN A 5 9.40 -12.27 -6.81
N VAL A 6 9.75 -11.30 -7.66
CA VAL A 6 8.91 -10.80 -8.76
C VAL A 6 8.80 -11.78 -9.93
N LEU A 7 9.72 -12.75 -10.02
CA LEU A 7 9.73 -13.80 -11.06
C LEU A 7 8.92 -15.04 -10.66
N ASN A 8 8.38 -15.08 -9.43
CA ASN A 8 7.58 -16.21 -8.98
C ASN A 8 6.18 -16.18 -9.63
N ALA A 9 5.71 -17.33 -10.13
CA ALA A 9 4.41 -17.44 -10.81
C ALA A 9 3.20 -17.07 -9.92
N SER A 10 3.32 -17.19 -8.59
CA SER A 10 2.30 -16.78 -7.61
C SER A 10 2.48 -15.35 -7.11
N TYR A 11 3.39 -14.57 -7.71
CA TYR A 11 3.61 -13.18 -7.33
C TYR A 11 2.35 -12.35 -7.56
N GLN A 12 1.99 -11.58 -6.54
CA GLN A 12 0.86 -10.65 -6.58
C GLN A 12 1.42 -9.23 -6.68
N PRO A 13 1.23 -8.53 -7.81
CA PRO A 13 1.78 -7.19 -8.00
C PRO A 13 1.28 -6.22 -6.94
N ARG A 14 2.23 -5.57 -6.28
CA ARG A 14 1.99 -4.48 -5.34
C ARG A 14 3.07 -3.42 -5.48
N ALA A 15 2.68 -2.15 -5.33
CA ALA A 15 3.61 -1.03 -5.20
C ALA A 15 3.35 -0.33 -3.87
N ILE A 16 4.44 0.03 -3.19
CA ILE A 16 4.41 0.79 -1.95
C ILE A 16 5.25 2.03 -2.21
N LEU A 17 4.66 3.21 -2.03
CA LEU A 17 5.33 4.50 -2.22
C LEU A 17 5.14 5.31 -0.95
N GLY A 18 6.24 5.80 -0.37
CA GLY A 18 6.19 6.66 0.81
C GLY A 18 6.86 7.99 0.52
N THR A 19 6.16 9.07 0.78
CA THR A 19 6.74 10.41 0.95
C THR A 19 6.77 10.73 2.44
N TYR A 20 7.34 11.88 2.82
CA TYR A 20 7.41 12.32 4.21
C TYR A 20 6.02 12.42 4.89
N GLN A 21 4.95 12.64 4.13
CA GLN A 21 3.60 12.85 4.68
C GLN A 21 2.57 11.83 4.21
N LYS A 22 2.75 11.22 3.03
CA LYS A 22 1.75 10.33 2.43
C LYS A 22 2.35 8.98 2.05
N LEU A 23 1.59 7.92 2.30
CA LEU A 23 1.96 6.54 2.04
C LEU A 23 0.92 5.94 1.11
N ALA A 24 1.32 5.58 -0.09
CA ALA A 24 0.47 4.92 -1.07
C ALA A 24 0.73 3.41 -1.08
N TYR A 25 -0.35 2.65 -1.05
CA TYR A 25 -0.39 1.21 -1.22
C TYR A 25 -1.26 0.88 -2.42
N LEU A 26 -0.63 0.44 -3.51
CA LEU A 26 -1.29 -0.01 -4.72
C LEU A 26 -1.22 -1.53 -4.82
N ARG A 27 -2.36 -2.19 -4.93
CA ARG A 27 -2.45 -3.63 -5.19
C ARG A 27 -3.53 -3.87 -6.24
N GLN A 28 -3.17 -4.52 -7.34
CA GLN A 28 -4.03 -4.70 -8.52
C GLN A 28 -4.51 -3.35 -9.08
N ASP A 29 -5.77 -3.00 -8.83
CA ASP A 29 -6.45 -1.74 -9.17
C ASP A 29 -6.78 -0.89 -7.93
N SER A 30 -6.57 -1.42 -6.72
CA SER A 30 -6.91 -0.74 -5.48
C SER A 30 -5.74 0.11 -5.01
N LEU A 31 -5.95 1.43 -4.95
CA LEU A 31 -5.00 2.40 -4.42
C LEU A 31 -5.52 2.98 -3.11
N VAL A 32 -4.73 2.83 -2.05
CA VAL A 32 -4.99 3.42 -0.73
C VAL A 32 -3.87 4.40 -0.42
N ILE A 33 -4.22 5.65 -0.08
CA ILE A 33 -3.28 6.68 0.35
C ILE A 33 -3.57 7.00 1.81
N LEU A 34 -2.59 6.72 2.68
CA LEU A 34 -2.61 7.08 4.09
C LEU A 34 -1.87 8.39 4.29
N GLY A 35 -2.50 9.36 4.96
CA GLY A 35 -1.94 10.66 5.28
C GLY A 35 -1.87 10.90 6.80
N PRO A 36 -1.32 12.05 7.23
CA PRO A 36 -1.29 12.42 8.63
C PRO A 36 -2.71 12.57 9.19
N GLN A 37 -2.84 12.43 10.52
CA GLN A 37 -4.13 12.55 11.23
C GLN A 37 -5.18 11.51 10.81
N GLN A 38 -4.75 10.28 10.49
CA GLN A 38 -5.64 9.16 10.10
C GLN A 38 -6.46 9.41 8.82
N LYS A 39 -6.03 10.37 7.98
CA LYS A 39 -6.67 10.61 6.69
C LYS A 39 -6.40 9.43 5.76
N THR A 40 -7.48 8.85 5.22
CA THR A 40 -7.41 7.74 4.27
C THR A 40 -8.15 8.16 3.00
N GLU A 41 -7.44 8.17 1.88
CA GLU A 41 -8.01 8.41 0.56
C GLU A 41 -7.96 7.10 -0.24
N THR A 42 -9.04 6.75 -0.94
CA THR A 42 -9.14 5.48 -1.68
C THR A 42 -9.56 5.71 -3.13
N PHE A 43 -8.89 4.99 -4.03
CA PHE A 43 -9.08 5.13 -5.47
C PHE A 43 -9.03 3.77 -6.16
N LEU A 44 -9.72 3.68 -7.30
CA LEU A 44 -9.47 2.67 -8.31
C LEU A 44 -8.48 3.24 -9.33
N TYR A 45 -7.38 2.52 -9.57
CA TYR A 45 -6.34 2.90 -10.51
C TYR A 45 -6.56 2.23 -11.86
N ASN A 46 -6.88 3.05 -12.87
CA ASN A 46 -6.97 2.62 -14.25
C ASN A 46 -5.59 2.69 -14.90
N LYS A 47 -4.94 1.54 -15.06
CA LYS A 47 -3.60 1.43 -15.67
C LYS A 47 -3.57 1.82 -17.15
N VAL A 48 -4.66 1.58 -17.90
CA VAL A 48 -4.72 1.84 -19.34
C VAL A 48 -4.74 3.34 -19.61
N ARG A 49 -5.48 4.09 -18.79
CA ARG A 49 -5.61 5.56 -18.91
C ARG A 49 -4.68 6.33 -17.98
N ASN A 50 -3.96 5.64 -17.11
CA ASN A 50 -3.15 6.21 -16.03
C ASN A 50 -3.95 7.18 -15.13
N GLU A 51 -5.19 6.80 -14.79
CA GLU A 51 -6.13 7.63 -14.02
C GLU A 51 -6.41 7.05 -12.63
N GLN A 52 -6.64 7.94 -11.66
CA GLN A 52 -7.08 7.58 -10.31
C GLN A 52 -8.53 8.01 -10.16
N ILE A 53 -9.43 7.04 -9.97
CA ILE A 53 -10.87 7.27 -9.86
C ILE A 53 -11.24 7.17 -8.38
N PRO A 54 -11.70 8.25 -7.72
CA PRO A 54 -12.13 8.19 -6.32
C PRO A 54 -13.19 7.11 -6.15
N SER A 55 -12.94 6.15 -5.26
CA SER A 55 -13.84 5.02 -5.06
C SER A 55 -13.69 4.48 -3.64
N PRO A 56 -14.81 4.22 -2.93
CA PRO A 56 -14.75 3.60 -1.62
C PRO A 56 -14.25 2.17 -1.74
N LEU A 57 -13.07 1.89 -1.17
CA LEU A 57 -12.53 0.53 -1.08
C LEU A 57 -13.01 -0.14 0.20
N SER A 58 -13.00 -1.48 0.21
CA SER A 58 -13.42 -2.25 1.38
C SER A 58 -12.51 -2.00 2.59
N ALA A 59 -13.08 -2.07 3.79
CA ALA A 59 -12.33 -1.95 5.05
C ALA A 59 -11.17 -2.97 5.14
N GLY A 60 -11.34 -4.18 4.57
CA GLY A 60 -10.28 -5.18 4.50
C GLY A 60 -9.08 -4.76 3.67
N THR A 61 -9.28 -4.00 2.59
CA THR A 61 -8.18 -3.46 1.76
C THR A 61 -7.47 -2.32 2.48
N ILE A 62 -8.22 -1.44 3.14
CA ILE A 62 -7.67 -0.34 3.95
C ILE A 62 -6.83 -0.89 5.12
N ASN A 63 -7.37 -1.86 5.86
CA ASN A 63 -6.67 -2.48 6.99
C ASN A 63 -5.37 -3.18 6.55
N LYS A 64 -5.33 -3.78 5.35
CA LYS A 64 -4.10 -4.35 4.79
C LYS A 64 -3.06 -3.27 4.50
N ALA A 65 -3.45 -2.09 4.01
CA ALA A 65 -2.53 -0.99 3.79
C ALA A 65 -1.95 -0.48 5.12
N ILE A 66 -2.80 -0.29 6.14
CA ILE A 66 -2.41 0.13 7.48
C ILE A 66 -1.46 -0.90 8.11
N ALA A 67 -1.81 -2.19 8.09
CA ALA A 67 -1.00 -3.25 8.66
C ALA A 67 0.38 -3.35 7.98
N ASN A 68 0.43 -3.28 6.64
CA ASN A 68 1.73 -3.27 5.93
C ASN A 68 2.64 -2.13 6.40
N TYR A 69 2.07 -0.95 6.66
CA TYR A 69 2.85 0.19 7.16
C TYR A 69 3.25 0.03 8.62
N GLN A 70 2.33 -0.33 9.51
CA GLN A 70 2.61 -0.52 10.93
C GLN A 70 3.69 -1.59 11.13
N THR A 71 3.58 -2.73 10.45
CA THR A 71 4.61 -3.78 10.58
C THR A 71 5.96 -3.34 10.02
N ALA A 72 6.00 -2.52 8.97
CA ALA A 72 7.25 -1.96 8.45
C ALA A 72 7.89 -0.98 9.46
N TYR A 73 7.10 -0.11 10.08
CA TYR A 73 7.55 0.80 11.13
C TYR A 73 8.03 0.06 12.37
N ASP A 74 7.27 -0.93 12.84
CA ASP A 74 7.60 -1.73 14.02
C ASP A 74 8.93 -2.48 13.83
N LEU A 75 9.17 -3.06 12.65
CA LEU A 75 10.43 -3.72 12.37
C LEU A 75 11.59 -2.75 12.21
N PHE A 76 11.37 -1.57 11.65
CA PHE A 76 12.39 -0.54 11.59
C PHE A 76 12.78 -0.08 13.01
N LYS A 77 11.80 0.19 13.87
CA LYS A 77 12.04 0.66 15.24
C LYS A 77 12.65 -0.40 16.15
N ASN A 78 12.26 -1.66 15.99
CA ASN A 78 12.69 -2.75 16.87
C ASN A 78 13.90 -3.52 16.32
N GLY A 79 14.59 -2.98 15.30
CA GLY A 79 15.79 -3.60 14.72
C GLY A 79 15.54 -4.89 13.94
N GLY A 80 14.29 -5.23 13.62
CA GLY A 80 13.93 -6.46 12.90
C GLY A 80 14.13 -6.38 11.38
N MET A 81 14.70 -5.29 10.87
CA MET A 81 15.10 -5.11 9.49
C MET A 81 16.61 -5.41 9.35
N HIS A 82 16.97 -6.69 9.48
CA HIS A 82 18.30 -7.22 9.15
C HIS A 82 18.28 -7.87 7.76
#